data_AF-A0A7W0HFJ8-F1
#
_entry.id   AF-A0A7W0HFJ8-F1
#
_cell.length_a   1.000
_cell.length_b   1.000
_cell.length_c   1.000
_cell.angle_alpha   90.00
_cell.angle_beta   90.00
_cell.angle_gamma   90.00
#
_symmetry.space_group_name_H-M   'P 1'
#
loop_
_entity.id
_entity.type
_entity.pdbx_description
1 polymer ?
#
loop_
_entity_poly.entity_id
_entity_poly.type
_entity_poly.pdbx_seq_one_letter_code
_entity_poly.pdbx_strand_id
1 'polypeptide(L)'
;TLRVHAVGRLMLDNVDHIKAYWISSGVEIAQTALWFGADDLDGTVQEETIYHMAGSKTPTALSTDDIEALIRDARREPIERDTLYNVVRVPVAAH
;
A
#
# COMPACT_ATOMS: atom_id res chain seq x y z
N THR A 1 13.71 4.50 3.98
CA THR A 1 12.58 3.98 3.20
C THR A 1 12.07 4.95 2.14
N LEU A 2 11.55 6.13 2.49
CA LEU A 2 10.95 7.05 1.50
C LEU A 2 11.92 7.53 0.41
N ARG A 3 13.16 7.89 0.77
CA ARG A 3 14.22 8.23 -0.21
C ARG A 3 14.44 7.10 -1.22
N VAL A 4 14.41 5.84 -0.78
CA VAL A 4 14.64 4.68 -1.64
C VAL A 4 13.48 4.51 -2.63
N HIS A 5 12.23 4.76 -2.21
CA HIS A 5 11.09 4.75 -3.14
C HIS A 5 11.24 5.83 -4.21
N ALA A 6 11.59 7.06 -3.81
CA ALA A 6 11.69 8.18 -4.74
C ALA A 6 12.83 7.99 -5.75
N VAL A 7 14.00 7.56 -5.26
CA VAL A 7 15.13 7.22 -6.14
C VAL A 7 14.79 6.01 -7.01
N GLY A 8 14.16 4.99 -6.45
CA GLY A 8 13.71 3.81 -7.19
C GLY A 8 12.79 4.17 -8.35
N ARG A 9 11.78 5.03 -8.13
CA ARG A 9 10.87 5.49 -9.19
C ARG A 9 11.56 6.23 -10.33
N LEU A 10 12.66 6.92 -10.04
CA LEU A 10 13.45 7.61 -11.05
C LEU A 10 14.43 6.69 -11.78
N MET A 11 14.96 5.67 -11.10
CA MET A 11 16.00 4.79 -11.63
C MET A 11 15.43 3.55 -12.35
N LEU A 12 14.27 3.05 -11.93
CA LEU A 12 13.61 1.86 -12.46
C LEU A 12 12.54 2.27 -13.47
N ASP A 13 12.98 2.87 -14.58
CA ASP A 13 12.09 3.34 -15.65
C ASP A 13 11.37 2.20 -16.41
N ASN A 14 11.79 0.96 -16.19
CA ASN A 14 11.26 -0.27 -16.76
C ASN A 14 10.45 -1.13 -15.77
N VAL A 15 10.17 -0.61 -14.56
CA VAL A 15 9.32 -1.25 -13.57
C VAL A 15 8.07 -0.39 -13.39
N ASP A 16 6.92 -0.93 -13.81
CA ASP A 16 5.67 -0.16 -13.85
C ASP A 16 5.20 0.26 -12.45
N HIS A 17 5.34 -0.65 -11.47
CA HIS A 17 4.74 -0.53 -10.14
C HIS A 17 5.77 -0.63 -9.02
N ILE A 18 5.67 0.30 -8.05
CA ILE A 18 6.45 0.25 -6.81
C ILE A 18 5.52 0.00 -5.63
N LYS A 19 5.80 -1.09 -4.91
CA LYS A 19 5.01 -1.55 -3.76
C LYS A 19 5.44 -0.90 -2.46
N ALA A 20 4.46 -0.43 -1.69
CA ALA A 20 4.57 -0.10 -0.28
C ALA A 20 3.82 -1.16 0.55
N TYR A 21 4.57 -1.98 1.30
CA TYR A 21 4.00 -3.08 2.10
C TYR A 21 3.87 -2.65 3.57
N TRP A 22 2.65 -2.35 4.00
CA TRP A 22 2.41 -1.68 5.29
C TRP A 22 2.72 -2.56 6.50
N ILE A 23 2.66 -3.89 6.37
CA ILE A 23 2.94 -4.83 7.47
C ILE A 23 4.39 -4.70 7.95
N SER A 24 5.34 -4.52 7.02
CA SER A 24 6.76 -4.37 7.36
C SER A 24 7.17 -2.92 7.63
N SER A 25 6.62 -1.95 6.90
CA SER A 25 7.02 -0.54 7.02
C SER A 25 6.21 0.25 8.04
N GLY A 26 5.06 -0.26 8.48
CA GLY A 26 4.05 0.50 9.21
C GLY A 26 3.16 1.33 8.28
N VAL A 27 1.95 1.62 8.77
CA VAL A 27 0.88 2.30 8.02
C VAL A 27 1.28 3.71 7.58
N GLU A 28 1.80 4.53 8.49
CA GLU A 28 2.17 5.92 8.18
C GLU A 28 3.25 6.01 7.09
N ILE A 29 4.26 5.14 7.14
CA ILE A 29 5.34 5.12 6.15
C ILE A 29 4.80 4.62 4.81
N ALA A 30 3.96 3.60 4.80
CA ALA A 30 3.37 3.06 3.57
C ALA A 30 2.45 4.08 2.89
N GLN A 31 1.60 4.76 3.66
CA GLN A 31 0.77 5.85 3.17
C GLN A 31 1.61 7.01 2.63
N THR A 32 2.65 7.43 3.36
CA THR A 32 3.54 8.49 2.90
C THR A 32 4.27 8.11 1.62
N ALA A 33 4.63 6.83 1.44
CA ALA A 33 5.33 6.35 0.24
C ALA A 33 4.56 6.59 -1.07
N LEU A 34 3.22 6.74 -1.02
CA LEU A 34 2.38 7.12 -2.18
C LEU A 34 2.72 8.50 -2.76
N TRP A 35 3.41 9.34 -1.99
CA TRP A 35 3.95 10.63 -2.44
C TRP A 35 5.40 10.55 -2.91
N PHE A 36 6.07 9.41 -2.68
CA PHE A 36 7.48 9.19 -2.98
C PHE A 36 7.67 8.10 -4.04
N GLY A 37 6.67 7.87 -4.89
CA GLY A 37 6.79 7.02 -6.08
C GLY A 37 6.25 5.60 -5.93
N ALA A 38 5.72 5.22 -4.77
CA ALA A 38 4.88 4.02 -4.66
C ALA A 38 3.51 4.28 -5.26
N ASP A 39 2.94 3.26 -5.91
CA ASP A 39 1.58 3.27 -6.45
C ASP A 39 0.78 2.03 -6.02
N ASP A 40 1.43 1.03 -5.42
CA ASP A 40 0.82 -0.21 -4.96
C ASP A 40 0.91 -0.33 -3.43
N LEU A 41 -0.18 -0.04 -2.72
CA LEU A 41 -0.28 -0.23 -1.27
C LEU A 41 -0.77 -1.66 -0.98
N ASP A 42 0.06 -2.48 -0.35
CA ASP A 42 -0.21 -3.92 -0.20
C ASP A 42 -0.12 -4.38 1.26
N GLY A 43 -0.81 -5.50 1.55
CA GLY A 43 -0.90 -6.14 2.86
C GLY A 43 -2.32 -6.45 3.32
N THR A 44 -3.28 -6.69 2.41
CA THR A 44 -4.69 -7.08 2.70
C THR A 44 -4.83 -8.49 3.30
N VAL A 45 -3.97 -8.87 4.23
CA VAL A 45 -4.03 -10.19 4.86
C VAL A 45 -5.00 -10.13 6.04
N GLN A 46 -6.12 -10.84 5.94
CA GLN A 46 -7.16 -10.88 6.97
C GLN A 46 -6.68 -11.42 8.34
N GLU A 47 -5.58 -12.18 8.38
CA GLU A 47 -4.91 -12.62 9.61
C GLU A 47 -3.39 -12.74 9.39
N GLU A 48 -2.61 -11.73 9.78
CA GLU A 48 -1.14 -11.79 9.74
C GLU A 48 -0.56 -12.37 11.02
N THR A 49 -0.62 -13.70 11.14
CA THR A 49 -0.09 -14.43 12.31
C THR A 49 1.44 -14.49 12.32
N ILE A 50 2.11 -14.31 11.17
CA ILE A 50 3.56 -14.55 11.01
C ILE A 50 4.39 -13.39 11.56
N TYR A 51 4.12 -12.14 11.15
CA TYR A 51 4.88 -10.97 11.64
C TYR A 51 4.60 -10.65 13.12
N HIS A 52 3.42 -11.04 13.64
CA HIS A 52 3.11 -10.88 15.05
C HIS A 52 3.85 -11.88 15.93
N MET A 53 4.01 -13.14 15.47
CA MET A 53 4.87 -14.13 16.13
C MET A 53 6.34 -13.66 16.21
N ALA A 54 6.77 -12.78 15.29
CA ALA A 54 8.08 -12.14 15.29
C ALA A 54 8.17 -10.86 16.14
N GLY A 55 7.09 -10.46 16.85
CA GLY A 55 7.09 -9.35 17.80
C GLY A 55 6.72 -7.97 17.25
N SER A 56 6.09 -7.88 16.07
CA SER A 56 5.67 -6.59 15.51
C SER A 56 4.52 -5.94 16.29
N LYS A 57 4.54 -4.60 16.39
CA LYS A 57 3.50 -3.75 17.02
C LYS A 57 2.47 -3.20 16.02
N THR A 58 2.57 -3.54 14.73
CA THR A 58 1.63 -3.09 13.69
C THR A 58 0.22 -3.70 13.89
N PRO A 59 -0.84 -3.06 13.37
CA PRO A 59 -2.19 -3.62 13.40
C PRO A 59 -2.21 -5.04 12.84
N THR A 60 -2.99 -5.92 13.46
CA THR A 60 -3.08 -7.35 13.09
C THR A 60 -3.75 -7.60 11.73
N ALA A 61 -4.56 -6.64 11.27
CA ALA A 61 -5.14 -6.62 9.93
C ALA A 61 -5.56 -5.18 9.59
N LEU A 62 -5.57 -4.87 8.30
CA LEU A 62 -6.32 -3.76 7.74
C LEU A 62 -7.39 -4.34 6.82
N SER A 63 -8.63 -3.90 6.97
CA SER A 63 -9.69 -4.24 6.03
C SER A 63 -9.48 -3.54 4.68
N THR A 64 -10.20 -3.98 3.65
CA THR A 64 -10.21 -3.29 2.36
C THR A 64 -10.64 -1.83 2.53
N ASP A 65 -11.67 -1.58 3.35
CA ASP A 65 -12.17 -0.22 3.61
C ASP A 65 -11.11 0.66 4.32
N ASP A 66 -10.32 0.09 5.24
CA ASP A 66 -9.22 0.82 5.89
C ASP A 66 -8.14 1.21 4.87
N ILE A 67 -7.79 0.30 3.95
CA ILE A 67 -6.81 0.57 2.90
C ILE A 67 -7.35 1.62 1.92
N GLU A 68 -8.62 1.53 1.54
CA GLU A 68 -9.26 2.55 0.71
C GLU A 68 -9.23 3.93 1.39
N ALA A 69 -9.54 4.00 2.68
CA ALA A 69 -9.47 5.24 3.46
C ALA A 69 -8.05 5.80 3.50
N LEU A 70 -7.04 4.96 3.76
CA LEU A 70 -5.63 5.37 3.76
C LEU A 70 -5.19 5.97 2.42
N ILE A 71 -5.59 5.36 1.32
CA ILE A 71 -5.27 5.86 -0.03
C ILE A 71 -5.98 7.20 -0.29
N ARG A 72 -7.26 7.33 0.10
CA ARG A 72 -8.03 8.58 -0.05
C ARG A 72 -7.47 9.71 0.81
N ASP A 73 -7.07 9.42 2.05
CA ASP A 73 -6.44 10.39 2.95
C ASP A 73 -5.10 10.89 2.39
N ALA A 74 -4.39 10.06 1.63
CA ALA A 74 -3.22 10.45 0.86
C ALA A 74 -3.57 11.22 -0.44
N ARG A 75 -4.84 11.58 -0.66
CA ARG A 75 -5.38 12.24 -1.86
C ARG A 75 -5.12 11.46 -3.16
N ARG A 76 -5.20 10.14 -3.08
CA ARG A 76 -5.13 9.23 -4.23
C ARG A 76 -6.47 8.51 -4.42
N GLU A 77 -6.65 7.94 -5.61
CA GLU A 77 -7.80 7.11 -5.91
C GLU A 77 -7.47 5.64 -5.61
N PRO A 78 -8.18 4.97 -4.70
CA PRO A 78 -7.99 3.54 -4.48
C PRO A 78 -8.49 2.76 -5.68
N ILE A 79 -7.73 1.77 -6.12
CA ILE A 79 -8.10 0.86 -7.21
C ILE A 79 -7.80 -0.55 -6.75
N GLU A 80 -8.81 -1.42 -6.75
CA GLU A 80 -8.62 -2.84 -6.51
C GLU A 80 -8.10 -3.50 -7.78
N ARG A 81 -7.03 -4.30 -7.64
CA ARG A 81 -6.33 -4.96 -8.74
C ARG A 81 -6.24 -6.46 -8.54
N ASP A 82 -6.11 -7.19 -9.65
CA ASP A 82 -5.68 -8.60 -9.61
C ASP A 82 -4.15 -8.71 -9.50
N THR A 83 -3.62 -9.94 -9.60
CA THR A 83 -2.18 -10.23 -9.57
C THR A 83 -1.41 -9.70 -10.79
N LEU A 84 -2.11 -9.39 -11.89
CA LEU A 84 -1.55 -8.85 -13.11
C LEU A 84 -1.77 -7.34 -13.24
N TYR A 85 -2.21 -6.67 -12.16
CA TYR A 85 -2.53 -5.24 -12.11
C TYR A 85 -3.70 -4.82 -13.01
N ASN A 86 -4.56 -5.76 -13.43
CA ASN A 86 -5.81 -5.38 -14.08
C ASN A 86 -6.76 -4.78 -13.05
N VAL A 87 -7.52 -3.75 -13.46
CA VAL A 87 -8.54 -3.13 -12.63
C VAL A 87 -9.69 -4.12 -12.39
N VAL A 88 -9.90 -4.49 -11.13
CA VAL A 88 -11.02 -5.35 -10.70
C VAL A 88 -12.19 -4.50 -10.24
N ARG A 89 -11.92 -3.47 -9.43
CA ARG A 89 -12.95 -2.56 -8.90
C ARG A 89 -12.38 -1.16 -8.71
N VAL A 90 -13.15 -0.17 -9.16
CA VAL A 90 -12.96 1.23 -8.79
C VAL A 90 -13.98 1.55 -7.69
N PRO A 91 -13.56 1.84 -6.45
CA PRO A 91 -14.49 2.11 -5.36
C PRO A 91 -15.18 3.46 -5.57
N VAL A 92 -16.51 3.43 -5.60
CA VAL A 92 -17.35 4.64 -5.73
C VAL A 92 -17.02 5.60 -4.58
N ALA A 93 -16.79 6.87 -4.89
CA ALA A 93 -16.55 7.88 -3.86
C ALA A 93 -17.73 7.90 -2.86
N ALA A 94 -17.44 7.74 -1.57
CA ALA A 94 -18.44 7.95 -0.53
C ALA A 94 -18.93 9.42 -0.61
N HIS A 95 -20.25 9.58 -0.74
CA HIS A 95 -20.93 10.88 -0.81
C HIS A 95 -20.80 11.69 0.49
#